data_AF-A0A1X7EQX9-F1
#
_entry.id   AF-A0A1X7EQX9-F1
#
_cell.length_a   1.000
_cell.length_b   1.000
_cell.length_c   1.000
_cell.angle_alpha   90.00
_cell.angle_beta   90.00
_cell.angle_gamma   90.00
#
_symmetry.space_group_name_H-M   'P 1'
#
loop_
_entity.id
_entity.type
_entity.pdbx_description
1 polymer ?
#
loop_
_entity_poly.entity_id
_entity_poly.type
_entity_poly.pdbx_seq_one_letter_code
_entity_poly.pdbx_strand_id
1 'polypeptide(L)'
;MQQNNTPSSGSDNIPAPSYKPSQQLITTIPGIPTLQAKEQASKLLDCARYLNHTGVMLGDHRRVATSRYLNMMVRALFDELEHIRPHSRTPADR
;
A
#
# COMPACT_ATOMS: atom_id res chain seq x y z
N MET A 1 1.77 -33.11 -45.24
CA MET A 1 1.00 -31.97 -44.71
C MET A 1 1.08 -31.97 -43.19
N GLN A 2 1.19 -30.76 -42.65
CA GLN A 2 0.88 -30.29 -41.29
C GLN A 2 1.85 -30.53 -40.13
N GLN A 3 2.24 -29.38 -39.60
CA GLN A 3 3.21 -29.06 -38.58
C GLN A 3 2.56 -29.23 -37.19
N ASN A 4 3.30 -29.81 -36.24
CA ASN A 4 2.92 -29.87 -34.84
C ASN A 4 3.12 -28.49 -34.19
N ASN A 5 2.06 -27.67 -34.22
CA ASN A 5 2.00 -26.40 -33.50
C ASN A 5 1.66 -26.67 -32.04
N THR A 6 2.69 -26.80 -31.21
CA THR A 6 2.55 -26.68 -29.75
C THR A 6 2.46 -25.18 -29.43
N PRO A 7 1.41 -24.67 -28.77
CA PRO A 7 1.45 -23.31 -28.27
C PRO A 7 2.49 -23.29 -27.15
N SER A 8 3.62 -22.64 -27.45
CA SER A 8 4.62 -22.29 -26.45
C SER A 8 3.89 -21.55 -25.33
N SER A 9 3.83 -22.18 -24.15
CA SER A 9 3.31 -21.57 -22.93
C SER A 9 4.23 -20.41 -22.61
N GLY A 10 3.87 -19.23 -23.11
CA GLY A 10 4.52 -17.96 -22.82
C GLY A 10 4.51 -17.78 -21.31
N SER A 11 5.62 -18.17 -20.69
CA SER A 11 5.92 -17.81 -19.33
C SER A 11 6.23 -16.31 -19.40
N ASP A 12 5.16 -15.53 -19.33
CA ASP A 12 5.24 -14.10 -19.07
C ASP A 12 5.99 -13.98 -17.75
N ASN A 13 7.30 -13.75 -17.87
CA ASN A 13 8.18 -13.38 -16.79
C ASN A 13 7.73 -11.98 -16.35
N ILE A 14 6.59 -11.90 -15.65
CA ILE A 14 6.22 -10.73 -14.90
C ILE A 14 7.31 -10.64 -13.82
N PRO A 15 8.19 -9.62 -13.84
CA PRO A 15 9.14 -9.45 -12.76
C PRO A 15 8.30 -9.27 -11.51
N ALA A 16 8.35 -10.24 -10.60
CA ALA A 16 7.77 -10.06 -9.28
C ALA A 16 8.41 -8.78 -8.72
N PRO A 17 7.62 -7.76 -8.34
CA PRO A 17 8.20 -6.53 -7.85
C PRO A 17 9.01 -6.86 -6.59
N SER A 18 10.33 -6.79 -6.73
CA SER A 18 11.30 -7.01 -5.65
C SER A 18 11.25 -5.79 -4.73
N TYR A 19 10.19 -5.69 -3.92
CA TYR A 19 10.08 -4.68 -2.90
C TYR A 19 11.12 -4.96 -1.82
N LYS A 20 12.20 -4.17 -1.80
CA LYS A 20 13.13 -4.17 -0.69
C LYS A 20 12.37 -3.69 0.57
N PRO A 21 12.46 -4.40 1.71
CA PRO A 21 11.66 -4.09 2.90
C PRO A 21 11.92 -2.72 3.53
N SER A 22 12.88 -1.94 3.02
CA SER A 22 13.32 -0.64 3.55
C SER A 22 13.06 0.56 2.62
N GLN A 23 12.34 0.39 1.50
CA GLN A 23 11.87 1.55 0.76
C GLN A 23 10.71 2.19 1.52
N GLN A 24 10.91 3.41 2.02
CA GLN A 24 9.85 4.25 2.59
C GLN A 24 8.91 4.62 1.44
N LEU A 25 7.93 3.75 1.19
CA LEU A 25 7.02 3.82 0.04
C LEU A 25 6.01 4.96 0.18
N ILE A 26 5.85 5.50 1.39
CA ILE A 26 4.93 6.58 1.71
C ILE A 26 5.64 7.55 2.63
N THR A 27 5.56 8.82 2.27
CA THR A 27 6.06 9.93 3.09
C THR A 27 4.88 10.89 3.31
N THR A 28 4.82 11.50 4.49
CA THR A 28 3.93 12.64 4.69
C THR A 28 4.51 13.85 3.97
N ILE A 29 3.73 14.52 3.13
CA ILE A 29 4.14 15.78 2.52
C ILE A 29 4.05 16.88 3.60
N PRO A 30 5.14 17.61 3.87
CA PRO A 30 5.11 18.73 4.80
C PRO A 30 4.02 19.73 4.40
N GLY A 31 3.20 20.15 5.36
CA GLY A 31 2.12 21.12 5.14
C GLY A 31 0.73 20.53 4.93
N ILE A 32 0.56 19.20 4.86
CA ILE A 32 -0.77 18.58 4.97
C ILE A 32 -1.14 18.47 6.46
N PRO A 33 -2.27 19.05 6.91
CA PRO A 33 -2.75 18.86 8.28
C PRO A 33 -2.95 17.37 8.58
N THR A 34 -2.51 16.92 9.76
CA THR A 34 -2.64 15.53 10.20
C THR A 34 -4.06 15.01 10.06
N LEU A 35 -5.07 15.85 10.34
CA LEU A 35 -6.48 15.50 10.18
C LEU A 35 -6.81 15.13 8.72
N GLN A 36 -6.40 15.96 7.76
CA GLN A 36 -6.62 15.71 6.34
C GLN A 36 -5.86 14.46 5.87
N ALA A 37 -4.64 14.24 6.36
CA ALA A 37 -3.89 13.02 6.06
C ALA A 37 -4.62 11.76 6.57
N LYS A 38 -5.20 11.81 7.78
CA LYS A 38 -6.01 10.71 8.33
C LYS A 38 -7.29 10.46 7.53
N GLU A 39 -7.97 11.51 7.05
CA GLU A 39 -9.13 11.37 6.18
C GLU A 39 -8.78 10.68 4.85
N GLN A 40 -7.67 11.06 4.23
CA GLN A 40 -7.21 10.42 2.99
C GLN A 40 -6.79 8.97 3.22
N ALA A 41 -6.13 8.69 4.34
CA ALA A 41 -5.78 7.33 4.76
C ALA A 41 -7.04 6.46 4.97
N SER A 42 -8.11 7.02 5.53
CA SER A 42 -9.40 6.31 5.68
C SER A 42 -9.99 5.90 4.32
N LYS A 43 -9.96 6.79 3.32
CA LYS A 43 -10.43 6.46 1.96
C LYS A 43 -9.63 5.33 1.33
N LEU A 44 -8.31 5.29 1.56
CA LEU A 44 -7.46 4.18 1.10
C LEU A 44 -7.83 2.86 1.77
N LEU A 45 -8.20 2.87 3.05
CA LEU A 45 -8.71 1.66 3.74
C LEU A 45 -10.04 1.18 3.16
N ASP A 46 -10.94 2.08 2.80
CA ASP A 46 -12.20 1.72 2.15
C ASP A 46 -11.95 1.07 0.78
N CYS A 47 -11.02 1.62 0.00
CA CYS A 47 -10.56 1.00 -1.25
C CYS A 47 -9.95 -0.39 -1.02
N ALA A 48 -9.10 -0.55 0.01
CA ALA A 48 -8.52 -1.84 0.35
C ALA A 48 -9.60 -2.86 0.73
N ARG A 49 -10.61 -2.46 1.53
CA ARG A 49 -11.73 -3.32 1.90
C ARG A 49 -12.53 -3.77 0.68
N TYR A 50 -12.82 -2.85 -0.24
CA TYR A 50 -13.52 -3.16 -1.48
C TYR A 50 -12.74 -4.14 -2.36
N LEU A 51 -11.43 -3.92 -2.54
CA LEU A 51 -10.57 -4.82 -3.30
C LEU A 51 -10.48 -6.21 -2.67
N ASN A 52 -10.40 -6.29 -1.34
CA ASN A 52 -10.40 -7.58 -0.65
C ASN A 52 -11.74 -8.31 -0.87
N HIS A 53 -12.85 -7.62 -0.63
CA HIS A 53 -14.19 -8.21 -0.75
C HIS A 53 -14.46 -8.71 -2.18
N THR A 54 -14.28 -7.84 -3.18
CA THR A 54 -14.49 -8.21 -4.58
C THR A 54 -13.47 -9.22 -5.08
N GLY A 55 -12.23 -9.16 -4.60
CA GLY A 55 -11.19 -10.14 -4.93
C GLY A 55 -11.54 -11.55 -4.45
N VAL A 56 -12.01 -11.68 -3.20
CA VAL A 56 -12.47 -12.96 -2.66
C VAL A 56 -13.69 -13.48 -3.42
N MET A 57 -14.68 -12.60 -3.66
CA MET A 57 -15.92 -12.98 -4.35
C MET A 57 -15.68 -13.45 -5.79
N LEU A 58 -14.70 -12.86 -6.49
CA LEU A 58 -14.40 -13.17 -7.89
C LEU A 58 -13.24 -14.18 -8.07
N GLY A 59 -12.62 -14.65 -6.99
CA GLY A 59 -11.39 -15.46 -7.07
C GLY A 59 -10.18 -14.70 -7.63
N ASP A 60 -10.20 -13.37 -7.63
CA ASP A 60 -9.12 -12.53 -8.14
C ASP A 60 -8.06 -12.30 -7.04
N HIS A 61 -7.04 -13.16 -7.05
CA HIS A 61 -5.91 -13.08 -6.12
C HIS A 61 -5.12 -11.78 -6.21
N ARG A 62 -5.09 -11.12 -7.37
CA ARG A 62 -4.36 -9.86 -7.55
C ARG A 62 -5.03 -8.73 -6.79
N ARG A 63 -6.37 -8.69 -6.77
CA ARG A 63 -7.13 -7.74 -5.93
C ARG A 63 -6.90 -7.99 -4.45
N VAL A 64 -6.91 -9.25 -4.02
CA VAL A 64 -6.64 -9.62 -2.62
C VAL A 64 -5.22 -9.19 -2.22
N ALA A 65 -4.21 -9.47 -3.03
CA ALA A 65 -2.83 -9.05 -2.76
C ALA A 65 -2.69 -7.52 -2.70
N THR A 66 -3.32 -6.80 -3.64
CA THR A 66 -3.33 -5.33 -3.66
C THR A 66 -3.95 -4.76 -2.38
N SER A 67 -5.06 -5.35 -1.90
CA SER A 67 -5.70 -4.91 -0.65
C SER A 67 -4.78 -5.06 0.56
N ARG A 68 -4.00 -6.14 0.65
CA ARG A 68 -3.04 -6.37 1.74
C ARG A 68 -1.92 -5.33 1.70
N TYR A 69 -1.41 -5.06 0.51
CA TYR A 69 -0.38 -4.06 0.30
C TYR A 69 -0.86 -2.65 0.70
N LEU A 70 -2.06 -2.24 0.28
CA LEU A 70 -2.67 -0.97 0.69
C LEU A 70 -2.85 -0.86 2.21
N ASN A 71 -3.29 -1.93 2.88
CA ASN A 71 -3.42 -1.94 4.34
C ASN A 71 -2.07 -1.74 5.05
N MET A 72 -1.01 -2.40 4.58
CA MET A 72 0.34 -2.25 5.13
C MET A 72 0.83 -0.81 4.98
N MET A 73 0.63 -0.25 3.80
CA MET A 73 0.97 1.12 3.47
C MET A 73 0.25 2.15 4.35
N VAL A 74 -1.06 2.02 4.52
CA VAL A 74 -1.84 2.94 5.37
C VAL A 74 -1.44 2.83 6.85
N ARG A 75 -1.09 1.64 7.33
CA ARG A 75 -0.55 1.47 8.70
C ARG A 75 0.75 2.23 8.89
N ALA A 76 1.70 2.06 7.98
CA ALA A 76 2.96 2.81 8.03
C ALA A 76 2.74 4.34 8.00
N LEU A 77 1.75 4.82 7.24
CA LEU A 77 1.37 6.22 7.22
C LEU A 77 0.81 6.70 8.58
N PHE A 78 -0.04 5.90 9.24
CA PHE A 78 -0.55 6.25 10.56
C PHE A 78 0.55 6.26 11.61
N ASP A 79 1.46 5.29 11.56
CA ASP A 79 2.62 5.24 12.46
C ASP A 79 3.46 6.53 12.30
N GLU A 80 3.80 6.94 11.07
CA GLU A 80 4.47 8.21 10.78
C GLU A 80 3.71 9.43 11.35
N LEU A 81 2.39 9.50 11.13
CA LEU A 81 1.56 10.62 11.63
C LEU A 81 1.50 10.69 13.15
N GLU A 82 1.61 9.57 13.85
CA GLU A 82 1.69 9.54 15.31
C GLU A 82 3.06 10.02 15.82
N HIS A 83 4.15 9.69 15.11
CA HIS A 83 5.51 10.16 15.42
C HIS A 83 5.72 11.66 15.13
N ILE A 84 4.97 12.25 14.19
CA ILE A 84 5.02 13.69 13.87
C ILE A 84 4.46 14.57 15.00
N ARG A 85 3.81 13.97 16.03
CA ARG A 85 3.33 14.74 17.17
C ARG A 85 4.54 15.36 17.90
N PRO A 86 4.65 16.70 17.95
CA PRO A 86 5.82 17.32 18.56
C PRO A 86 5.86 16.92 20.03
N HIS A 87 7.00 16.35 20.44
CA HIS A 87 7.44 16.47 21.81
C HIS A 87 7.54 17.97 22.11
N SER A 88 6.50 18.54 22.71
CA SER A 88 6.59 19.80 23.42
C SER A 88 7.45 19.57 24.67
N ARG A 89 8.76 19.43 24.45
CA ARG A 89 9.75 19.76 25.49
C ARG A 89 10.14 21.20 25.23
N THR A 90 9.40 22.11 25.84
CA THR A 90 10.01 23.36 26.31
C THR A 90 10.87 23.00 27.52
N PRO A 91 12.22 23.09 27.45
CA PRO A 91 12.97 23.34 28.67
C PRO A 91 12.69 24.80 29.04
N ALA A 92 12.20 24.96 30.26
CA ALA A 92 11.93 26.25 30.87
C ALA A 92 13.16 27.16 30.84
N ASP A 93 12.88 28.43 30.62
CA ASP A 93 13.55 29.60 31.17
C ASP A 93 14.47 29.30 32.38
N ARG A 94 15.78 29.52 32.22
CA ARG A 94 16.75 29.94 33.24
C ARG A 94 18.13 30.19 32.65
#